data_AF-A0A534N0B6-F1
#
_entry.id   AF-A0A534N0B6-F1
#
_cell.length_a   1.000
_cell.length_b   1.000
_cell.length_c   1.000
_cell.angle_alpha   90.00
_cell.angle_beta   90.00
_cell.angle_gamma   90.00
#
_symmetry.space_group_name_H-M   'P 1'
#
loop_
_entity.id
_entity.type
_entity.pdbx_description
1 polymer ?
#
loop_
_entity_poly.entity_id
_entity_poly.type
_entity_poly.pdbx_seq_one_letter_code
_entity_poly.pdbx_strand_id
1 'polypeptide(L)'
;MHVLRAKTVAESHAETTRMARRLFVSPPAQRMVLPILAFALMESFLLVYPALDGVRVAWGALAIALPAYISGYATVPLAERLGGRMYFRRSFLLVFVSLIMVGAIELAVVVALTSYSIFGAPTYAFRIDRAVVLGYGAVLWIRAVILTATSNSKYVRTLPAASLHPVLGLIGLAIFARYGVWDVVMAVAVYALFFLSAVAYTEIAKRPLLRSFGADGL
;
A
#
# COMPACT_ATOMS: atom_id res chain seq x y z
N MET A 1 -31.25 10.63 -37.55
CA MET A 1 -30.79 11.65 -36.58
C MET A 1 -31.40 11.32 -35.23
N HIS A 2 -30.61 10.78 -34.27
CA HIS A 2 -31.09 10.65 -32.89
C HIS A 2 -31.06 12.03 -32.25
N VAL A 3 -32.24 12.61 -32.02
CA VAL A 3 -32.39 13.83 -31.23
C VAL A 3 -31.98 13.47 -29.79
N LEU A 4 -30.79 13.91 -29.37
CA LEU A 4 -30.36 13.80 -27.99
C LEU A 4 -31.26 14.69 -27.15
N ARG A 5 -32.30 14.09 -26.55
CA ARG A 5 -33.17 14.77 -25.59
C ARG A 5 -32.27 15.24 -24.44
N ALA A 6 -32.31 16.55 -24.15
CA ALA A 6 -31.55 17.11 -23.04
C ALA A 6 -31.97 16.40 -21.74
N LYS A 7 -31.00 15.73 -21.09
CA LYS A 7 -31.23 15.05 -19.82
C LYS A 7 -31.57 16.08 -18.76
N THR A 8 -32.54 15.77 -17.91
CA THR A 8 -32.83 16.61 -16.75
C THR A 8 -31.69 16.53 -15.74
N VAL A 9 -31.53 17.57 -14.90
CA VAL A 9 -30.49 17.61 -13.85
C VAL A 9 -30.61 16.40 -12.92
N ALA A 10 -31.84 15.97 -12.58
CA ALA A 10 -32.09 14.79 -11.76
C ALA A 10 -31.66 13.49 -12.44
N GLU A 11 -31.92 13.32 -13.75
CA GLU A 11 -31.46 12.15 -14.51
C GLU A 11 -29.94 12.11 -14.63
N SER A 12 -29.30 13.27 -14.85
CA SER A 12 -27.85 13.36 -14.88
C SER A 12 -27.24 12.97 -13.53
N HIS A 13 -27.76 13.48 -12.41
CA HIS A 13 -27.30 13.07 -11.07
C HIS A 13 -27.52 11.59 -10.78
N ALA A 14 -28.67 11.03 -11.17
CA ALA A 14 -28.96 9.62 -10.98
C ALA A 14 -28.02 8.73 -11.80
N GLU A 15 -27.72 9.11 -13.04
CA GLU A 15 -26.80 8.39 -13.92
C GLU A 15 -25.36 8.51 -13.43
N THR A 16 -24.90 9.70 -13.03
CA THR A 16 -23.57 9.90 -12.42
C THR A 16 -23.44 9.09 -11.14
N THR A 17 -24.46 9.04 -10.29
CA THR A 17 -24.47 8.22 -9.07
C THR A 17 -24.40 6.73 -9.39
N ARG A 18 -25.12 6.28 -10.43
CA ARG A 18 -25.12 4.88 -10.87
C ARG A 18 -23.78 4.47 -11.50
N MET A 19 -23.17 5.36 -12.29
CA MET A 19 -21.83 5.17 -12.85
C MET A 19 -20.77 5.18 -11.75
N ALA A 20 -20.82 6.14 -10.82
CA ALA A 20 -19.95 6.19 -9.66
C ALA A 20 -20.06 4.90 -8.83
N ARG A 21 -21.27 4.39 -8.61
CA ARG A 21 -21.49 3.14 -7.90
C ARG A 21 -20.93 1.92 -8.65
N ARG A 22 -20.77 1.97 -9.98
CA ARG A 22 -20.10 0.88 -10.72
C ARG A 22 -18.59 1.03 -10.71
N LEU A 23 -18.08 2.27 -10.80
CA LEU A 23 -16.65 2.57 -10.89
C LEU A 23 -15.92 2.50 -9.54
N PHE A 24 -16.58 2.89 -8.44
CA PHE A 24 -15.97 2.99 -7.11
C PHE A 24 -16.28 1.79 -6.19
N VAL A 25 -16.69 0.65 -6.74
CA VAL A 25 -16.89 -0.57 -5.94
C VAL A 25 -15.59 -1.36 -5.87
N SER A 26 -15.09 -1.55 -4.63
CA SER A 26 -13.96 -2.43 -4.39
C SER A 26 -14.31 -3.86 -4.84
N PRO A 27 -13.39 -4.54 -5.55
CA PRO A 27 -13.62 -5.89 -6.03
C PRO A 27 -13.84 -6.87 -4.87
N PRO A 28 -14.49 -8.02 -5.12
CA PRO A 28 -14.60 -9.08 -4.12
C PRO A 28 -13.23 -9.51 -3.63
N ALA A 29 -13.07 -9.74 -2.31
CA ALA A 29 -11.79 -10.14 -1.71
C ALA A 29 -11.20 -11.40 -2.36
N GLN A 30 -12.04 -12.36 -2.75
CA GLN A 30 -11.63 -13.59 -3.47
C GLN A 30 -10.91 -13.30 -4.79
N ARG A 31 -11.32 -12.25 -5.52
CA ARG A 31 -10.67 -11.86 -6.79
C ARG A 31 -9.32 -11.18 -6.58
N MET A 32 -9.01 -10.74 -5.36
CA MET A 32 -7.71 -10.15 -5.00
C MET A 32 -6.67 -11.21 -4.63
N VAL A 33 -7.08 -12.46 -4.40
CA VAL A 33 -6.15 -13.55 -4.02
C VAL A 33 -5.07 -13.74 -5.09
N LEU A 34 -5.46 -13.98 -6.35
CA LEU A 34 -4.51 -14.20 -7.43
C LEU A 34 -3.62 -12.98 -7.72
N PRO A 35 -4.14 -11.73 -7.81
CA PRO A 35 -3.29 -10.55 -7.95
C PRO A 35 -2.27 -10.37 -6.83
N ILE A 36 -2.65 -10.61 -5.56
CA ILE A 36 -1.73 -10.55 -4.42
C ILE A 36 -0.60 -11.57 -4.59
N LEU A 37 -0.93 -12.81 -4.96
CA LEU A 37 0.06 -13.86 -5.16
C LEU A 37 0.99 -13.54 -6.34
N ALA A 38 0.45 -13.02 -7.44
CA ALA A 38 1.23 -12.64 -8.61
C ALA A 38 2.23 -11.53 -8.28
N PHE A 39 1.80 -10.50 -7.54
CA PHE A 39 2.71 -9.43 -7.10
C PHE A 39 3.73 -9.92 -6.09
N ALA A 40 3.36 -10.78 -5.13
CA ALA A 40 4.32 -11.35 -4.20
C ALA A 40 5.41 -12.19 -4.90
N LEU A 41 5.04 -12.95 -5.95
CA LEU A 41 5.99 -13.67 -6.78
C LEU A 41 6.90 -12.72 -7.56
N MET A 42 6.34 -11.67 -8.15
CA MET A 42 7.09 -10.65 -8.89
C MET A 42 8.09 -9.92 -7.97
N GLU A 43 7.64 -9.41 -6.84
CA GLU A 43 8.48 -8.72 -5.85
C GLU A 43 9.60 -9.64 -5.33
N SER A 44 9.25 -10.89 -5.01
CA SER A 44 10.27 -11.87 -4.60
C SER A 44 11.28 -12.18 -5.70
N PHE A 45 10.87 -12.19 -6.97
CA PHE A 45 11.80 -12.35 -8.09
C PHE A 45 12.75 -11.15 -8.17
N LEU A 46 12.22 -9.93 -8.04
CA LEU A 46 13.03 -8.70 -8.03
C LEU A 46 14.04 -8.69 -6.88
N LEU A 47 13.67 -9.17 -5.70
CA LEU A 47 14.57 -9.27 -4.54
C LEU A 47 15.75 -10.24 -4.74
N VAL A 48 15.57 -11.28 -5.54
CA VAL A 48 16.59 -12.31 -5.78
C VAL A 48 17.42 -12.00 -7.03
N TYR A 49 16.87 -11.20 -7.95
CA TYR A 49 17.55 -10.78 -9.17
C TYR A 49 18.93 -10.16 -8.87
N PRO A 50 19.99 -10.51 -9.63
CA PRO A 50 19.97 -11.31 -10.87
C PRO A 50 20.09 -12.83 -10.68
N ALA A 51 20.11 -13.35 -9.44
CA ALA A 51 20.19 -14.78 -9.22
C ALA A 51 18.90 -15.47 -9.69
N LEU A 52 19.00 -16.47 -10.56
CA LEU A 52 17.85 -17.25 -11.04
C LEU A 52 17.58 -18.45 -10.11
N ASP A 53 17.41 -18.17 -8.81
CA ASP A 53 17.16 -19.18 -7.78
C ASP A 53 15.66 -19.31 -7.51
N GLY A 54 15.02 -20.27 -8.17
CA GLY A 54 13.59 -20.52 -8.04
C GLY A 54 13.14 -20.93 -6.63
N VAL A 55 13.99 -21.59 -5.85
CA VAL A 55 13.67 -21.99 -4.46
C VAL A 55 13.62 -20.76 -3.58
N ARG A 56 14.61 -19.88 -3.71
CA ARG A 56 14.65 -18.62 -2.97
C ARG A 56 13.52 -17.68 -3.38
N VAL A 57 13.13 -17.64 -4.66
CA VAL A 57 11.95 -16.90 -5.11
C VAL A 57 10.66 -17.45 -4.53
N ALA A 58 10.49 -18.78 -4.47
CA ALA A 58 9.31 -19.37 -3.83
C ALA A 58 9.24 -19.03 -2.33
N TRP A 59 10.38 -19.08 -1.63
CA TRP A 59 10.46 -18.72 -0.22
C TRP A 59 10.18 -17.23 0.04
N GLY A 60 10.75 -16.33 -0.78
CA GLY A 60 10.49 -14.90 -0.67
C GLY A 60 9.04 -14.55 -1.01
N ALA A 61 8.42 -15.23 -1.98
CA ALA A 61 7.02 -15.03 -2.31
C ALA A 61 6.11 -15.40 -1.13
N LEU A 62 6.42 -16.46 -0.38
CA LEU A 62 5.72 -16.77 0.87
C LEU A 62 5.95 -15.70 1.94
N ALA A 63 7.19 -15.21 2.07
CA ALA A 63 7.55 -14.15 3.01
C ALA A 63 6.84 -12.81 2.71
N ILE A 64 6.37 -12.58 1.49
CA ILE A 64 5.59 -11.39 1.10
C ILE A 64 4.08 -11.67 1.16
N ALA A 65 3.63 -12.79 0.57
CA ALA A 65 2.21 -13.12 0.44
C ALA A 65 1.54 -13.39 1.79
N LEU A 66 2.22 -14.10 2.71
CA LEU A 66 1.63 -14.41 4.02
C LEU A 66 1.35 -13.15 4.83
N PRO A 67 2.31 -12.21 5.05
CA PRO A 67 2.02 -10.91 5.62
C PRO A 67 0.88 -10.15 4.94
N ALA A 68 0.83 -10.17 3.61
CA ALA A 68 -0.21 -9.49 2.84
C ALA A 68 -1.61 -10.06 3.15
N TYR A 69 -1.77 -11.39 3.14
CA TYR A 69 -3.06 -12.01 3.45
C TYR A 69 -3.44 -11.83 4.92
N ILE A 70 -2.51 -12.03 5.85
CA ILE A 70 -2.76 -11.82 7.29
C ILE A 70 -3.23 -10.38 7.52
N SER A 71 -2.54 -9.41 6.94
CA SER A 71 -2.95 -8.00 6.97
C SER A 71 -4.34 -7.78 6.38
N GLY A 72 -4.64 -8.38 5.23
CA GLY A 72 -5.93 -8.27 4.56
C GLY A 72 -7.09 -8.74 5.44
N TYR A 73 -6.91 -9.83 6.18
CA TYR A 73 -7.92 -10.33 7.11
C TYR A 73 -7.97 -9.55 8.42
N ALA A 74 -6.82 -9.23 9.02
CA ALA A 74 -6.77 -8.65 10.36
C ALA A 74 -6.98 -7.13 10.38
N THR A 75 -6.83 -6.41 9.25
CA THR A 75 -7.10 -4.96 9.20
C THR A 75 -8.55 -4.63 9.56
N VAL A 76 -9.52 -5.47 9.15
CA VAL A 76 -10.96 -5.23 9.40
C VAL A 76 -11.30 -5.27 10.89
N PRO A 77 -11.10 -6.38 11.62
CA PRO A 77 -11.43 -6.44 13.04
C PRO A 77 -10.61 -5.45 13.87
N LEU A 78 -9.38 -5.13 13.46
CA LEU A 78 -8.56 -4.14 14.15
C LEU A 78 -9.12 -2.72 14.01
N ALA A 79 -9.53 -2.33 12.80
CA ALA A 79 -10.15 -1.02 12.56
C ALA A 79 -11.51 -0.89 13.27
N GLU A 80 -12.34 -1.93 13.23
CA GLU A 80 -13.67 -1.94 13.87
C GLU A 80 -13.58 -1.86 15.40
N ARG A 81 -12.65 -2.61 16.03
CA ARG A 81 -12.42 -2.55 17.48
C ARG A 81 -11.98 -1.16 17.96
N LEU A 82 -11.34 -0.38 17.10
CA LEU A 82 -10.89 0.98 17.39
C LEU A 82 -11.94 2.04 17.01
N GLY A 83 -13.16 1.62 16.67
CA GLY A 83 -14.29 2.49 16.34
C GLY A 83 -14.23 3.06 14.92
N GLY A 84 -13.48 2.45 14.01
CA GLY A 84 -13.49 2.76 12.59
C GLY A 84 -14.46 1.89 11.79
N ARG A 85 -14.76 2.29 10.55
CA ARG A 85 -15.54 1.46 9.60
C ARG A 85 -14.61 0.86 8.56
N MET A 86 -14.69 -0.45 8.34
CA MET A 86 -13.84 -1.14 7.38
C MET A 86 -14.58 -2.34 6.78
N TYR A 87 -14.25 -2.70 5.53
CA TYR A 87 -14.84 -3.84 4.84
C TYR A 87 -13.75 -4.72 4.24
N PHE A 88 -13.93 -6.04 4.20
CA PHE A 88 -12.95 -6.97 3.64
C PHE A 88 -12.55 -6.64 2.19
N ARG A 89 -13.52 -6.28 1.33
CA ARG A 89 -13.23 -5.87 -0.06
C ARG A 89 -12.23 -4.72 -0.14
N ARG A 90 -12.39 -3.75 0.75
CA ARG A 90 -11.53 -2.58 0.85
C ARG A 90 -10.18 -2.92 1.46
N SER A 91 -10.16 -3.79 2.46
CA SER A 91 -8.92 -4.25 3.10
C SER A 91 -8.00 -4.96 2.11
N PHE A 92 -8.54 -5.92 1.36
CA PHE A 92 -7.80 -6.64 0.33
C PHE A 92 -7.37 -5.73 -0.82
N LEU A 93 -8.20 -4.76 -1.23
CA LEU A 93 -7.81 -3.75 -2.21
C LEU A 93 -6.63 -2.90 -1.69
N LEU A 94 -6.68 -2.46 -0.43
CA LEU A 94 -5.57 -1.69 0.17
C LEU A 94 -4.28 -2.50 0.25
N VAL A 95 -4.36 -3.79 0.58
CA VAL A 95 -3.19 -4.69 0.54
C VAL A 95 -2.65 -4.81 -0.87
N PHE A 96 -3.50 -5.03 -1.87
CA PHE A 96 -3.08 -5.11 -3.26
C PHE A 96 -2.41 -3.81 -3.75
N VAL A 97 -3.00 -2.65 -3.46
CA VAL A 97 -2.40 -1.34 -3.76
C VAL A 97 -1.07 -1.16 -3.03
N SER A 98 -0.95 -1.70 -1.82
CA SER A 98 0.32 -1.66 -1.08
C SER A 98 1.42 -2.45 -1.79
N LEU A 99 1.10 -3.65 -2.30
CA LEU A 99 2.04 -4.45 -3.08
C LEU A 99 2.43 -3.74 -4.38
N ILE A 100 1.47 -3.15 -5.09
CA ILE A 100 1.78 -2.31 -6.28
C ILE A 100 2.80 -1.22 -5.93
N MET A 101 2.63 -0.54 -4.78
CA MET A 101 3.53 0.52 -4.37
C MET A 101 4.95 -0.01 -4.06
N VAL A 102 5.05 -1.13 -3.34
CA VAL A 102 6.33 -1.78 -3.04
C VAL A 102 7.01 -2.24 -4.32
N GLY A 103 6.31 -3.02 -5.14
CA GLY A 103 6.80 -3.52 -6.41
C GLY A 103 7.19 -2.42 -7.40
N ALA A 104 6.51 -1.26 -7.40
CA ALA A 104 6.90 -0.13 -8.23
C ALA A 104 8.26 0.46 -7.82
N ILE A 105 8.51 0.57 -6.50
CA ILE A 105 9.79 1.05 -5.97
C ILE A 105 10.89 0.02 -6.23
N GLU A 106 10.62 -1.25 -5.98
CA GLU A 106 11.56 -2.34 -6.30
C GLU A 106 11.93 -2.36 -7.78
N LEU A 107 10.94 -2.30 -8.67
CA LEU A 107 11.16 -2.30 -10.11
C LEU A 107 12.01 -1.10 -10.55
N ALA A 108 11.69 0.10 -10.05
CA ALA A 108 12.46 1.30 -10.38
C ALA A 108 13.92 1.16 -9.93
N VAL A 109 14.15 0.62 -8.73
CA VAL A 109 15.50 0.40 -8.19
C VAL A 109 16.25 -0.67 -8.96
N VAL A 110 15.61 -1.80 -9.27
CA VAL A 110 16.21 -2.86 -10.09
C VAL A 110 16.60 -2.33 -11.46
N VAL A 111 15.72 -1.58 -12.14
CA VAL A 111 16.00 -0.99 -13.46
C VAL A 111 17.16 0.01 -13.38
N ALA A 112 17.16 0.90 -12.39
CA ALA A 112 18.22 1.90 -12.22
C ALA A 112 19.58 1.25 -11.95
N LEU A 113 19.61 0.27 -11.04
CA LEU A 113 20.82 -0.46 -10.66
C LEU A 113 21.34 -1.35 -11.80
N THR A 114 20.45 -2.02 -12.53
CA THR A 114 20.81 -2.82 -13.71
C THR A 114 21.40 -1.93 -14.80
N SER A 115 20.76 -0.80 -15.09
CA SER A 115 21.24 0.18 -16.06
C SER A 115 22.61 0.72 -15.65
N TYR A 116 22.78 1.10 -14.38
CA TYR A 116 24.06 1.54 -13.83
C TYR A 116 25.15 0.48 -13.99
N SER A 117 24.85 -0.80 -13.76
CA SER A 117 25.83 -1.88 -13.93
C SER A 117 26.25 -2.10 -15.38
N ILE A 118 25.33 -1.93 -16.34
CA ILE A 118 25.62 -2.06 -17.78
C ILE A 118 26.52 -0.92 -18.27
N PHE A 119 26.32 0.31 -17.77
CA PHE A 119 27.04 1.49 -18.25
C PHE A 119 28.27 1.87 -17.41
N GLY A 120 28.35 1.44 -16.13
CA GLY A 120 29.27 2.01 -15.13
C GLY A 120 30.52 1.19 -14.78
N ALA A 121 30.58 -0.10 -15.14
CA ALA A 121 31.68 -1.04 -14.93
C ALA A 121 31.92 -1.72 -13.54
N PRO A 122 31.38 -1.34 -12.35
CA PRO A 122 31.49 -2.18 -11.16
C PRO A 122 30.24 -3.05 -10.90
N THR A 123 30.48 -4.27 -10.41
CA THR A 123 29.47 -5.15 -9.81
C THR A 123 29.14 -4.68 -8.40
N TYR A 124 28.18 -3.77 -8.26
CA TYR A 124 27.64 -3.43 -6.94
C TYR A 124 26.81 -4.62 -6.42
N ALA A 125 27.02 -5.01 -5.17
CA ALA A 125 26.14 -5.94 -4.47
C ALA A 125 24.78 -5.24 -4.26
N PHE A 126 23.80 -5.56 -5.10
CA PHE A 126 22.48 -4.93 -5.07
C PHE A 126 21.77 -5.25 -3.76
N ARG A 127 21.61 -4.23 -2.90
CA ARG A 127 20.84 -4.32 -1.66
C ARG A 127 19.41 -3.82 -1.86
N ILE A 128 18.67 -4.56 -2.69
CA ILE A 128 17.27 -4.23 -3.03
C ILE A 128 16.39 -4.28 -1.78
N ASP A 129 16.72 -5.15 -0.82
CA ASP A 129 16.09 -5.27 0.50
C ASP A 129 15.92 -3.91 1.20
N ARG A 130 16.90 -3.00 1.07
CA ARG A 130 16.82 -1.67 1.69
C ARG A 130 15.87 -0.73 0.98
N ALA A 131 15.70 -0.86 -0.34
CA ALA A 131 14.71 -0.09 -1.08
C ALA A 131 13.28 -0.52 -0.74
N VAL A 132 13.06 -1.80 -0.46
CA VAL A 132 11.75 -2.32 -0.02
C VAL A 132 11.31 -1.67 1.29
N VAL A 133 12.25 -1.32 2.18
CA VAL A 133 11.95 -0.55 3.41
C VAL A 133 11.30 0.79 3.08
N LEU A 134 11.80 1.51 2.06
CA LEU A 134 11.17 2.74 1.58
C LEU A 134 9.78 2.45 0.99
N GLY A 135 9.63 1.32 0.28
CA GLY A 135 8.34 0.82 -0.20
C GLY A 135 7.31 0.68 0.93
N TYR A 136 7.67 -0.01 2.01
CA TYR A 136 6.78 -0.16 3.17
C TYR A 136 6.54 1.16 3.92
N GLY A 137 7.50 2.10 3.90
CA GLY A 137 7.28 3.48 4.34
C GLY A 137 6.18 4.18 3.53
N ALA A 138 6.25 4.12 2.20
CA ALA A 138 5.24 4.68 1.31
C ALA A 138 3.85 4.02 1.52
N VAL A 139 3.83 2.70 1.72
CA VAL A 139 2.62 1.95 2.06
C VAL A 139 2.00 2.46 3.36
N LEU A 140 2.81 2.66 4.41
CA LEU A 140 2.33 3.21 5.67
C LEU A 140 1.67 4.57 5.47
N TRP A 141 2.32 5.46 4.73
CA TRP A 141 1.82 6.81 4.46
C TRP A 141 0.46 6.76 3.76
N ILE A 142 0.35 6.01 2.66
CA ILE A 142 -0.91 5.88 1.90
C ILE A 142 -2.00 5.29 2.77
N ARG A 143 -1.71 4.23 3.52
CA ARG A 143 -2.70 3.59 4.39
C ARG A 143 -3.14 4.51 5.52
N ALA A 144 -2.22 5.27 6.12
CA ALA A 144 -2.53 6.24 7.16
C ALA A 144 -3.46 7.34 6.65
N VAL A 145 -3.15 7.93 5.49
CA VAL A 145 -3.98 8.96 4.85
C VAL A 145 -5.36 8.39 4.51
N ILE A 146 -5.41 7.25 3.81
CA ILE A 146 -6.68 6.67 3.36
C ILE A 146 -7.55 6.27 4.56
N LEU A 147 -7.02 5.55 5.54
CA LEU A 147 -7.83 5.08 6.67
C LEU A 147 -8.29 6.23 7.56
N THR A 148 -7.50 7.30 7.68
CA THR A 148 -7.94 8.49 8.41
C THR A 148 -9.15 9.14 7.73
N ALA A 149 -9.12 9.24 6.39
CA ALA A 149 -10.17 9.88 5.59
C ALA A 149 -11.51 9.10 5.49
N THR A 150 -11.56 7.86 5.99
CA THR A 150 -12.63 6.94 5.57
C THR A 150 -12.99 5.87 6.59
N SER A 151 -12.15 5.64 7.59
CA SER A 151 -12.40 4.69 8.66
C SER A 151 -12.61 5.43 9.97
N ASN A 152 -11.65 6.25 10.39
CA ASN A 152 -11.76 7.08 11.58
C ASN A 152 -10.81 8.29 11.49
N SER A 153 -11.29 9.50 11.75
CA SER A 153 -10.48 10.72 11.60
C SER A 153 -9.38 10.91 12.65
N LYS A 154 -9.33 10.07 13.70
CA LYS A 154 -8.31 10.09 14.76
C LYS A 154 -7.14 9.16 14.44
N TYR A 155 -5.95 9.72 14.20
CA TYR A 155 -4.74 8.95 13.84
C TYR A 155 -4.39 7.83 14.81
N VAL A 156 -4.51 8.07 16.12
CA VAL A 156 -4.16 7.08 17.15
C VAL A 156 -5.02 5.81 17.00
N ARG A 157 -6.25 5.94 16.50
CA ARG A 157 -7.18 4.83 16.29
C ARG A 157 -6.99 4.15 14.94
N THR A 158 -6.48 4.86 13.92
CA THR A 158 -6.23 4.28 12.59
C THR A 158 -4.81 3.72 12.45
N LEU A 159 -3.86 4.19 13.25
CA LEU A 159 -2.46 3.80 13.16
C LEU A 159 -2.25 2.28 13.26
N PRO A 160 -2.87 1.52 14.20
CA PRO A 160 -2.67 0.08 14.26
C PRO A 160 -3.10 -0.63 12.96
N ALA A 161 -4.25 -0.25 12.41
CA ALA A 161 -4.77 -0.81 11.15
C ALA A 161 -3.94 -0.38 9.94
N ALA A 162 -3.46 0.87 9.91
CA ALA A 162 -2.59 1.38 8.86
C ALA A 162 -1.23 0.64 8.85
N SER A 163 -0.68 0.38 10.03
CA SER A 163 0.64 -0.21 10.23
C SER A 163 0.70 -1.71 10.01
N LEU A 164 -0.44 -2.39 10.02
CA LEU A 164 -0.50 -3.84 10.00
C LEU A 164 0.24 -4.44 8.79
N HIS A 165 -0.06 -3.95 7.58
CA HIS A 165 0.64 -4.43 6.39
C HIS A 165 2.14 -4.09 6.37
N PRO A 166 2.56 -2.82 6.52
CA PRO A 166 3.98 -2.48 6.43
C PRO A 166 4.81 -3.13 7.53
N VAL A 167 4.29 -3.26 8.76
CA VAL A 167 5.02 -3.94 9.85
C VAL A 167 5.15 -5.44 9.58
N LEU A 168 4.07 -6.13 9.19
CA LEU A 168 4.15 -7.55 8.86
C LEU A 168 5.03 -7.79 7.62
N GLY A 169 4.99 -6.91 6.63
CA GLY A 169 5.85 -6.95 5.46
C GLY A 169 7.32 -6.79 5.80
N LEU A 170 7.67 -5.83 6.67
CA LEU A 170 9.03 -5.66 7.19
C LEU A 170 9.49 -6.89 7.99
N ILE A 171 8.62 -7.53 8.75
CA ILE A 171 8.93 -8.80 9.45
C ILE A 171 9.23 -9.90 8.43
N GLY A 172 8.38 -10.06 7.40
CA GLY A 172 8.60 -11.04 6.33
C GLY A 172 9.92 -10.81 5.61
N LEU A 173 10.22 -9.55 5.28
CA LEU A 173 11.48 -9.14 4.66
C LEU A 173 12.70 -9.39 5.56
N ALA A 174 12.59 -9.11 6.86
CA ALA A 174 13.68 -9.38 7.81
C ALA A 174 14.00 -10.88 7.94
N ILE A 175 12.97 -11.74 7.89
CA ILE A 175 13.12 -13.21 7.87
C ILE A 175 13.82 -13.65 6.58
N PHE A 176 13.47 -13.05 5.44
CA PHE A 176 14.01 -13.40 4.13
C PHE A 176 15.46 -12.90 3.91
N ALA A 177 15.72 -11.62 4.18
CA ALA A 177 16.97 -10.93 3.87
C ALA A 177 17.98 -10.88 5.04
N ARG A 178 17.63 -11.41 6.22
CA ARG A 178 18.46 -11.44 7.44
C ARG A 178 18.96 -10.06 7.87
N TYR A 179 18.03 -9.23 8.35
CA TYR A 179 18.33 -7.85 8.74
C TYR A 179 19.39 -7.75 9.85
N GLY A 180 20.35 -6.84 9.66
CA GLY A 180 21.23 -6.39 10.72
C GLY A 180 20.59 -5.27 11.56
N VAL A 181 21.23 -4.92 12.68
CA VAL A 181 20.78 -3.84 13.59
C VAL A 181 20.57 -2.52 12.85
N TRP A 182 21.47 -2.17 11.93
CA TRP A 182 21.37 -0.94 11.15
C TRP A 182 20.20 -0.93 10.16
N ASP A 183 19.81 -2.09 9.62
CA ASP A 183 18.66 -2.19 8.72
C ASP A 183 17.35 -2.01 9.52
N VAL A 184 17.32 -2.46 10.77
CA VAL A 184 16.21 -2.19 11.72
C VAL A 184 16.14 -0.70 12.06
N VAL A 185 17.26 -0.06 12.40
CA VAL A 185 17.29 1.39 12.70
C VAL A 185 16.80 2.19 11.50
N MET A 186 17.26 1.85 10.30
CA MET A 186 16.79 2.47 9.06
C MET A 186 15.29 2.28 8.87
N ALA A 187 14.76 1.07 9.09
CA ALA A 187 13.33 0.79 8.98
C ALA A 187 12.50 1.61 9.97
N VAL A 188 12.96 1.75 11.22
CA VAL A 188 12.31 2.60 12.23
C VAL A 188 12.34 4.07 11.82
N ALA A 189 13.48 4.56 11.32
CA ALA A 189 13.61 5.96 10.86
C ALA A 189 12.69 6.26 9.68
N VAL A 190 12.67 5.38 8.66
CA VAL A 190 11.77 5.48 7.51
C VAL A 190 10.31 5.44 7.96
N TYR A 191 9.96 4.48 8.82
CA TYR A 191 8.61 4.35 9.35
C TYR A 191 8.17 5.64 10.06
N ALA A 192 9.00 6.19 10.95
CA ALA A 192 8.70 7.43 11.67
C ALA A 192 8.53 8.62 10.71
N LEU A 193 9.42 8.77 9.73
CA LEU A 193 9.36 9.85 8.74
C LEU A 193 8.07 9.80 7.91
N PHE A 194 7.71 8.64 7.37
CA PHE A 194 6.49 8.46 6.59
C PHE A 194 5.22 8.59 7.44
N PHE A 195 5.24 8.14 8.70
CA PHE A 195 4.11 8.35 9.60
C PHE A 195 3.90 9.84 9.92
N LEU A 196 4.95 10.53 10.35
CA LEU A 196 4.86 11.95 10.74
C LEU A 196 4.46 12.83 9.54
N SER A 197 4.99 12.54 8.35
CA SER A 197 4.59 13.24 7.13
C SER A 197 3.15 12.95 6.72
N ALA A 198 2.64 11.74 6.94
CA ALA A 198 1.23 11.43 6.70
C ALA A 198 0.31 12.24 7.63
N VAL A 199 0.65 12.30 8.92
CA VAL A 199 -0.06 13.11 9.92
C VAL A 199 -0.02 14.59 9.55
N ALA A 200 1.14 15.11 9.16
CA ALA A 200 1.28 16.51 8.74
C ALA A 200 0.42 16.81 7.50
N TYR A 201 0.43 15.93 6.50
CA TYR A 201 -0.36 16.08 5.28
C TYR A 201 -1.86 16.14 5.59
N THR A 202 -2.37 15.20 6.38
CA THR A 202 -3.79 15.15 6.73
C THR A 202 -4.20 16.37 7.56
N GLU A 203 -3.38 16.84 8.50
CA GLU A 203 -3.65 18.07 9.25
C GLU A 203 -3.68 19.31 8.36
N ILE A 204 -2.80 19.40 7.36
CA ILE A 204 -2.82 20.49 6.38
C ILE A 204 -4.08 20.40 5.52
N ALA A 205 -4.46 19.21 5.06
CA ALA A 205 -5.62 18.98 4.21
C ALA A 205 -6.96 19.26 4.92
N LYS A 206 -7.03 19.10 6.25
CA LYS A 206 -8.23 19.43 7.05
C LYS A 206 -8.52 20.92 7.12
N ARG A 207 -7.48 21.78 7.17
CA ARG A 207 -7.63 23.22 7.44
C ARG A 207 -8.55 23.95 6.44
N PRO A 208 -8.45 23.73 5.11
CA PRO A 208 -9.40 24.33 4.16
C PRO A 208 -10.84 23.83 4.36
N LEU A 209 -11.03 22.54 4.61
CA LEU A 209 -12.37 21.95 4.78
C LEU A 209 -13.07 22.51 6.03
N LEU A 210 -12.34 22.61 7.13
CA LEU A 210 -12.84 23.24 8.36
C LEU A 210 -13.19 24.72 8.16
N ARG A 211 -12.36 25.46 7.41
CA ARG A 211 -12.62 26.88 7.11
C ARG A 211 -13.82 27.09 6.19
N SER A 212 -14.01 26.22 5.20
CA SER A 212 -15.06 26.38 4.18
C SER A 212 -16.41 25.78 4.60
N PHE A 213 -16.40 24.70 5.37
CA PHE A 213 -17.62 23.94 5.68
C PHE A 213 -17.91 23.82 7.18
N GLY A 214 -17.06 24.34 8.06
CA GLY A 214 -17.24 24.28 9.51
C GLY A 214 -17.21 22.86 10.10
N ALA A 215 -16.86 21.86 9.28
CA ALA A 215 -16.86 20.44 9.63
C ALA A 215 -15.54 19.81 9.19
N ASP A 216 -15.09 18.82 9.96
CA ASP A 216 -13.93 18.01 9.57
C ASP A 216 -14.38 17.12 8.40
N GLY A 217 -13.92 17.45 7.18
CA GLY A 217 -14.32 16.78 5.95
C GLY A 217 -13.57 15.47 5.66
N LEU A 218 -12.81 14.98 6.65
CA LEU A 218 -12.02 13.76 6.65
C LEU A 218 -12.51 12.80 7.74
#